data_AF-A0A353TWB4-F1
#
_entry.id   AF-A0A353TWB4-F1
#
_cell.length_a   1.000
_cell.length_b   1.000
_cell.length_c   1.000
_cell.angle_alpha   90.00
_cell.angle_beta   90.00
_cell.angle_gamma   90.00
#
_symmetry.space_group_name_H-M   'P 1'
#
loop_
_entity.id
_entity.type
_entity.pdbx_description
1 polymer ?
#
loop_
_entity_poly.entity_id
_entity_poly.type
_entity_poly.pdbx_seq_one_letter_code
_entity_poly.pdbx_strand_id
1 'polypeptide(L)'
;MDREEYLKEERKAPWREDLRKTKKNKERTDLTRVKMPEAPARERAGSYVEVNMGLSALQAVNEASRCIDCPDPTCITGCPVGINIP
;
A
#
# COMPACT_ATOMS: atom_id res chain seq x y z
N MET A 1 4.87 -22.26 -14.21
CA MET A 1 4.15 -21.76 -13.02
C MET A 1 3.14 -20.76 -13.52
N ASP A 2 1.87 -21.02 -13.26
CA ASP A 2 0.83 -20.04 -13.59
C ASP A 2 0.93 -18.82 -12.66
N ARG A 3 0.47 -17.66 -13.11
CA ARG A 3 0.57 -16.40 -12.36
C ARG A 3 -0.17 -16.48 -11.02
N GLU A 4 -1.31 -17.17 -10.97
CA GLU A 4 -2.05 -17.36 -9.72
C GLU A 4 -1.28 -18.22 -8.71
N GLU A 5 -0.61 -19.25 -9.20
CA GLU A 5 0.23 -20.13 -8.39
C GLU A 5 1.44 -19.36 -7.83
N TYR A 6 2.09 -18.55 -8.66
CA TYR A 6 3.16 -17.64 -8.22
C TYR A 6 2.71 -16.70 -7.10
N LEU A 7 1.55 -16.04 -7.25
CA LEU A 7 1.03 -15.11 -6.25
C LEU A 7 0.66 -15.83 -4.93
N LYS A 8 0.14 -17.07 -5.01
CA LYS A 8 -0.15 -17.89 -3.84
C LYS A 8 1.12 -18.26 -3.08
N GLU A 9 2.21 -18.57 -3.78
CA GLU A 9 3.50 -18.89 -3.15
C GLU A 9 4.16 -17.64 -2.54
N GLU A 10 4.16 -16.50 -3.25
CA GLU A 10 4.64 -15.21 -2.70
C GLU A 10 3.90 -14.82 -1.42
N ARG A 11 2.57 -15.00 -1.40
CA ARG A 11 1.75 -14.76 -0.22
C ARG A 11 2.12 -15.67 0.97
N LYS A 12 2.65 -16.86 0.73
CA LYS A 12 3.11 -17.79 1.77
C LYS A 12 4.52 -17.49 2.28
N ALA A 13 5.20 -16.46 1.77
CA ALA A 13 6.50 -16.06 2.29
C ALA A 13 6.45 -15.91 3.83
N PRO A 14 7.45 -16.43 4.59
CA PRO A 14 7.38 -16.48 6.05
C PRO A 14 7.10 -15.12 6.69
N TRP A 15 7.75 -14.06 6.20
CA TRP A 15 7.57 -12.70 6.71
C TRP A 15 6.13 -12.16 6.51
N ARG A 16 5.44 -12.57 5.44
CA ARG A 16 4.03 -12.21 5.21
C ARG A 16 3.09 -12.96 6.14
N GLU A 17 3.36 -14.25 6.33
CA GLU A 17 2.59 -15.06 7.25
C GLU A 17 2.70 -14.53 8.68
N ASP A 18 3.90 -14.22 9.12
CA ASP A 18 4.16 -13.62 10.43
C ASP A 18 3.44 -12.27 10.57
N LEU A 19 3.53 -11.40 9.55
CA LEU A 19 2.86 -10.11 9.56
C LEU A 19 1.32 -10.25 9.69
N ARG A 20 0.71 -11.20 8.97
CA ARG A 20 -0.74 -11.50 9.06
C ARG A 20 -1.12 -12.05 10.43
N LYS A 21 -0.25 -12.81 11.09
CA LYS A 21 -0.45 -13.28 12.47
C LYS A 21 -0.33 -12.14 13.49
N THR A 22 0.58 -11.19 13.28
CA THR A 22 0.81 -10.06 14.21
C THR A 22 -0.32 -9.04 14.22
N LYS A 23 -0.91 -8.69 13.08
CA LYS A 23 -1.99 -7.69 12.98
C LYS A 23 -3.21 -8.24 12.26
N LYS A 24 -4.34 -8.30 12.97
CA LYS A 24 -5.62 -8.79 12.43
C LYS A 24 -6.18 -7.84 11.36
N ASN A 25 -6.94 -8.37 10.41
CA ASN A 25 -7.54 -7.57 9.32
C ASN A 25 -8.37 -6.39 9.84
N LYS A 26 -9.15 -6.59 10.91
CA LYS A 26 -9.95 -5.51 11.51
C LYS A 26 -9.09 -4.33 11.96
N GLU A 27 -7.97 -4.60 12.63
CA GLU A 27 -7.04 -3.56 13.08
C GLU A 27 -6.42 -2.80 11.90
N ARG A 28 -6.16 -3.49 10.78
CA ARG A 28 -5.63 -2.87 9.56
C ARG A 28 -6.67 -1.98 8.87
N THR A 29 -7.93 -2.44 8.81
CA THR A 29 -9.03 -1.68 8.19
C THR A 29 -9.47 -0.49 9.04
N ASP A 30 -9.32 -0.58 10.36
CA ASP A 30 -9.65 0.49 11.32
C ASP A 30 -8.63 1.64 11.30
N LEU A 31 -7.41 1.41 10.77
CA LEU A 31 -6.49 2.52 10.49
C LEU A 31 -7.19 3.52 9.55
N THR A 32 -6.75 4.77 9.58
CA THR A 32 -7.15 5.78 8.57
C THR A 32 -6.09 5.90 7.50
N ARG A 33 -6.47 6.37 6.31
CA ARG A 33 -5.50 6.62 5.23
C ARG A 33 -4.56 7.73 5.68
N VAL A 34 -3.26 7.54 5.52
CA VAL A 34 -2.28 8.56 5.85
C VAL A 34 -2.48 9.77 4.94
N LYS A 35 -2.65 10.95 5.54
CA LYS A 35 -2.78 12.18 4.78
C LYS A 35 -1.43 12.51 4.13
N MET A 36 -1.44 12.61 2.80
CA MET A 36 -0.30 13.01 2.02
C MET A 36 0.05 14.49 2.31
N PRO A 37 1.30 14.81 2.65
CA PRO A 37 1.76 16.18 2.72
C PRO A 37 1.64 16.88 1.36
N GLU A 38 1.18 18.13 1.38
CA GLU A 38 1.01 18.94 0.17
C GLU A 38 1.65 20.32 0.33
N ALA A 39 2.14 20.88 -0.77
CA ALA A 39 2.65 22.25 -0.82
C ALA A 39 1.53 23.25 -0.43
N PRO A 40 1.86 24.34 0.31
CA PRO A 40 0.90 25.36 0.69
C PRO A 40 0.15 25.95 -0.52
N ALA A 41 -1.16 26.17 -0.37
CA ALA A 41 -2.02 26.61 -1.46
C ALA A 41 -1.54 27.89 -2.15
N ARG A 42 -1.07 28.87 -1.36
CA ARG A 42 -0.56 30.15 -1.86
C ARG A 42 0.71 29.99 -2.71
N GLU A 43 1.57 29.05 -2.34
CA GLU A 43 2.84 28.80 -3.03
C GLU A 43 2.61 28.06 -4.34
N ARG A 44 1.82 26.97 -4.30
CA ARG A 44 1.54 26.15 -5.50
C ARG A 44 0.68 26.84 -6.54
N ALA A 45 -0.06 27.89 -6.18
CA ALA A 45 -0.91 28.64 -7.11
C ALA A 45 -0.13 29.52 -8.10
N GLY A 46 1.13 29.88 -7.76
CA GLY A 46 1.96 30.79 -8.56
C GLY A 46 3.35 30.25 -8.88
N SER A 47 3.56 28.94 -8.75
CA SER A 47 4.85 28.30 -8.98
C SER A 47 4.68 26.93 -9.65
N TYR A 48 5.79 26.29 -9.96
CA TYR A 48 5.84 24.95 -10.56
C TYR A 48 6.36 23.89 -9.58
N VAL A 49 6.22 24.15 -8.28
CA VAL A 49 6.61 23.17 -7.24
C VAL A 49 5.69 21.96 -7.30
N GLU A 50 6.22 20.78 -6.98
CA GLU A 50 5.41 19.59 -6.86
C GLU A 50 4.39 19.77 -5.73
N VAL A 51 3.11 19.59 -6.05
CA VAL A 51 2.02 19.80 -5.08
C VAL A 51 2.02 18.71 -4.02
N ASN A 52 2.19 17.46 -4.43
CA ASN A 52 2.21 16.32 -3.55
C ASN A 52 3.66 16.07 -3.12
N MET A 53 3.97 16.21 -1.83
CA MET A 53 5.35 16.11 -1.35
C MET A 53 5.75 14.67 -0.99
N GLY A 54 4.90 13.68 -1.27
CA GLY A 54 5.13 12.29 -0.93
C GLY A 54 5.02 11.99 0.56
N LEU A 55 4.99 10.68 0.88
CA LEU A 55 5.00 10.23 2.27
C LEU A 55 6.45 10.17 2.78
N SER A 56 6.67 10.60 4.02
CA SER A 56 7.90 10.23 4.73
C SER A 56 8.01 8.72 4.90
N ALA A 57 9.20 8.19 5.16
CA ALA A 57 9.39 6.74 5.37
C ALA A 57 8.46 6.18 6.44
N LEU A 58 8.29 6.89 7.57
CA LEU A 58 7.38 6.48 8.65
C LEU A 58 5.92 6.48 8.20
N GLN A 59 5.51 7.52 7.46
CA GLN A 59 4.16 7.60 6.90
C GLN A 59 3.89 6.50 5.88
N ALA A 60 4.87 6.16 5.03
CA ALA A 60 4.77 5.09 4.05
C ALA A 60 4.60 3.73 4.73
N VAL A 61 5.38 3.44 5.79
CA VAL A 61 5.22 2.21 6.59
C VAL A 61 3.84 2.14 7.24
N ASN A 62 3.33 3.27 7.75
CA ASN A 62 1.99 3.34 8.34
C ASN A 62 0.89 3.09 7.29
N GLU A 63 1.00 3.65 6.09
CA GLU A 63 0.05 3.41 5.00
C GLU A 63 0.13 1.97 4.50
N ALA A 64 1.33 1.42 4.31
CA ALA A 64 1.54 0.03 3.89
C ALA A 64 0.96 -0.97 4.90
N SER A 65 0.98 -0.63 6.19
CA SER A 65 0.40 -1.44 7.26
C SER A 65 -1.13 -1.62 7.15
N ARG A 66 -1.80 -0.84 6.30
CA ARG A 66 -3.24 -0.98 6.01
C ARG A 66 -3.54 -2.14 5.05
N CYS A 67 -2.57 -2.56 4.23
CA CYS A 67 -2.74 -3.67 3.30
C CYS A 67 -3.12 -4.93 4.10
N ILE A 68 -4.22 -5.60 3.75
CA ILE A 68 -4.65 -6.83 4.44
C ILE A 68 -4.03 -8.09 3.84
N ASP A 69 -3.19 -7.95 2.82
CA ASP A 69 -2.53 -9.06 2.13
C ASP A 69 -3.56 -10.11 1.66
N CYS A 70 -4.47 -9.64 0.80
CA CYS A 70 -5.64 -10.39 0.33
C CYS A 70 -5.23 -11.74 -0.29
N PRO A 71 -5.98 -12.83 -0.03
CA PRO A 71 -5.76 -14.10 -0.72
C PRO A 71 -6.04 -14.00 -2.22
N ASP A 72 -7.00 -13.16 -2.60
CA ASP A 72 -7.32 -12.84 -3.99
C ASP A 72 -7.19 -11.32 -4.21
N PRO A 73 -6.04 -10.84 -4.72
CA PRO A 73 -5.70 -9.41 -4.72
C PRO A 73 -6.29 -8.67 -5.93
N THR A 74 -7.48 -8.08 -5.74
CA THR A 74 -8.17 -7.27 -6.77
C THR A 74 -7.42 -6.00 -7.19
N CYS A 75 -6.49 -5.52 -6.36
CA CYS A 75 -5.60 -4.42 -6.73
C CYS A 75 -4.69 -4.79 -7.92
N ILE A 76 -4.28 -6.07 -8.02
CA ILE A 76 -3.45 -6.56 -9.11
C ILE A 76 -4.27 -6.63 -10.41
N THR A 77 -5.52 -7.11 -10.35
CA THR A 77 -6.39 -7.18 -11.52
C THR A 77 -6.80 -5.81 -12.04
N GLY A 78 -6.92 -4.83 -11.15
CA GLY A 78 -7.15 -3.42 -11.51
C GLY A 78 -5.92 -2.71 -12.10
N CYS A 79 -4.72 -3.27 -11.96
CA CYS A 79 -3.50 -2.68 -12.49
C CYS A 79 -3.32 -3.07 -13.98
N PRO A 80 -3.26 -2.12 -14.94
CA PRO A 80 -3.14 -2.44 -16.37
C PRO A 80 -1.89 -3.22 -16.75
N VAL A 81 -0.85 -3.15 -15.91
CA VAL A 81 0.43 -3.83 -16.09
C VAL A 81 0.64 -4.96 -15.08
N GLY A 82 -0.36 -5.26 -14.26
CA GLY A 82 -0.35 -6.42 -13.36
C GLY A 82 0.77 -6.42 -12.31
N ILE A 83 1.08 -5.27 -11.71
CA ILE A 83 2.07 -5.19 -10.62
C ILE A 83 1.64 -6.09 -9.45
N ASN A 84 2.60 -6.80 -8.85
CA ASN A 84 2.42 -7.51 -7.58
C ASN A 84 2.39 -6.49 -6.43
N ILE A 85 1.23 -5.87 -6.20
CA ILE A 85 1.02 -4.77 -5.23
C ILE A 85 1.06 -5.19 -3.76
N PRO A 86 0.37 -6.28 -3.34
CA PRO A 86 0.48 -6.79 -1.97
C PRO A 86 1.93 -7.16 -1.69
#